data_AF-A0A1X1ZVY9-F1
#
_entry.id   AF-A0A1X1ZVY9-F1
#
_cell.length_a   1.000
_cell.length_b   1.000
_cell.length_c   1.000
_cell.angle_alpha   90.00
_cell.angle_beta   90.00
_cell.angle_gamma   90.00
#
_symmetry.space_group_name_H-M   'P 1'
#
loop_
_entity.id
_entity.type
_entity.pdbx_description
1 polymer ?
#
loop_
_entity_poly.entity_id
_entity_poly.type
_entity_poly.pdbx_seq_one_letter_code
_entity_poly.pdbx_strand_id
1 'polypeptide(L)'
;MTATPENATAGWRDLTDQLTGEQIAELEANAVSGTRIHELRLTDAGMKWVDTGPQWDDNQLLIQARAYARDNLVAAMVGEVSAPAGASPDRLWEEHDPQPYRLLFGAHRMVTAPPPRGSRDSGSAVITTDAVQFADGSIDDGRDLVAPSITVLNDCTDTGIRLSSDQARELAALLLEAADEIDGWGSHDAH
;
A
#
# COMPACT_ATOMS: atom_id res chain seq x y z
N MET A 1 19.84 -30.54 -19.95
CA MET A 1 19.09 -29.37 -19.44
C MET A 1 19.89 -28.82 -18.28
N THR A 2 20.66 -27.77 -18.53
CA THR A 2 21.47 -27.08 -17.53
C THR A 2 20.55 -26.17 -16.73
N ALA A 3 20.43 -26.43 -15.43
CA ALA A 3 19.73 -25.55 -14.51
C ALA A 3 20.37 -24.16 -14.56
N THR A 4 19.57 -23.15 -14.88
CA THR A 4 19.95 -21.74 -14.69
C THR A 4 20.18 -21.51 -13.19
N PRO A 5 21.23 -20.79 -12.79
CA PRO A 5 21.59 -20.57 -11.37
C PRO A 5 20.50 -19.87 -10.54
N GLU A 6 19.47 -19.35 -11.18
CA GLU A 6 18.29 -18.70 -10.58
C GLU A 6 17.43 -19.66 -9.72
N ASN A 7 17.66 -20.99 -9.78
CA ASN A 7 16.93 -22.01 -9.01
C ASN A 7 17.76 -22.70 -7.90
N ALA A 8 18.92 -22.17 -7.51
CA ALA A 8 19.77 -22.81 -6.50
C ALA A 8 19.31 -22.58 -5.04
N THR A 9 18.38 -21.64 -4.80
CA THR A 9 17.85 -21.33 -3.47
C THR A 9 16.91 -22.44 -3.01
N ALA A 10 17.33 -23.24 -2.02
CA ALA A 10 16.55 -24.37 -1.52
C ALA A 10 15.59 -23.95 -0.39
N GLY A 11 15.88 -22.85 0.30
CA GLY A 11 15.01 -22.31 1.33
C GLY A 11 15.24 -20.82 1.56
N TRP A 12 14.31 -20.17 2.25
CA TRP A 12 14.33 -18.72 2.44
C TRP A 12 15.61 -18.21 3.15
N ARG A 13 16.23 -19.05 3.99
CA ARG A 13 17.46 -18.71 4.73
C ARG A 13 18.68 -18.49 3.82
N ASP A 14 18.65 -19.05 2.61
CA ASP A 14 19.70 -18.85 1.61
C ASP A 14 19.71 -17.40 1.06
N LEU A 15 18.66 -16.61 1.34
CA LEU A 15 18.55 -15.21 0.93
C LEU A 15 18.90 -14.21 2.05
N THR A 16 19.33 -14.68 3.23
CA THR A 16 19.54 -13.81 4.40
C THR A 16 20.57 -12.69 4.18
N ASP A 17 21.49 -12.84 3.23
CA ASP A 17 22.44 -11.81 2.83
C ASP A 17 21.81 -10.65 2.03
N GLN A 18 20.62 -10.86 1.48
CA GLN A 18 19.84 -9.89 0.71
C GLN A 18 18.69 -9.28 1.52
N LEU A 19 18.55 -9.63 2.80
CA LEU A 19 17.45 -9.21 3.67
C LEU A 19 17.93 -8.31 4.80
N THR A 20 17.03 -7.44 5.28
CA THR A 20 17.27 -6.66 6.50
C THR A 20 17.05 -7.51 7.75
N GLY A 21 17.62 -7.08 8.88
CA GLY A 21 17.41 -7.78 10.15
C GLY A 21 15.94 -7.87 10.58
N GLU A 22 15.13 -6.87 10.25
CA GLU A 22 13.69 -6.85 10.52
C GLU A 22 12.95 -7.89 9.67
N GLN A 23 13.24 -7.95 8.37
CA GLN A 23 12.66 -8.94 7.45
C GLN A 23 13.03 -10.38 7.86
N ILE A 24 14.28 -10.62 8.28
CA ILE A 24 14.70 -11.92 8.81
C ILE A 24 13.92 -12.27 10.09
N ALA A 25 13.78 -11.32 11.02
CA ALA A 25 13.05 -11.54 12.26
C ALA A 25 11.57 -11.86 12.01
N GLU A 26 10.95 -11.21 11.04
CA GLU A 26 9.57 -11.48 10.62
C GLU A 26 9.43 -12.87 10.01
N LEU A 27 10.33 -13.26 9.11
CA LEU A 27 10.32 -14.60 8.50
C LEU A 27 10.51 -15.70 9.55
N GLU A 28 11.39 -15.50 10.53
CA GLU A 28 11.54 -16.42 11.67
C GLU A 28 10.26 -16.48 12.52
N ALA A 29 9.64 -15.34 12.82
CA ALA A 29 8.38 -15.29 13.57
C ALA A 29 7.25 -16.04 12.83
N ASN A 30 7.15 -15.85 11.51
CA ASN A 30 6.18 -16.53 10.67
C ASN A 30 6.42 -18.05 10.63
N ALA A 31 7.68 -18.48 10.52
CA ALA A 31 8.06 -19.90 10.50
C ALA A 31 7.65 -20.66 11.77
N VAL A 32 7.61 -19.97 12.92
CA VAL A 32 7.24 -20.59 14.22
C VAL A 32 5.81 -20.26 14.68
N SER A 33 5.10 -19.40 13.95
CA SER A 33 3.76 -18.91 14.34
C SER A 33 2.71 -20.02 14.50
N GLY A 34 2.82 -21.09 13.70
CA GLY A 34 1.84 -22.16 13.63
C GLY A 34 0.47 -21.72 13.09
N THR A 35 0.36 -20.51 12.52
CA THR A 35 -0.91 -19.98 12.00
C THR A 35 -1.43 -20.85 10.86
N ARG A 36 -2.76 -21.04 10.82
CA ARG A 36 -3.43 -21.96 9.87
C ARG A 36 -4.49 -21.23 9.06
N ILE A 37 -4.56 -21.55 7.77
CA ILE A 37 -5.54 -20.98 6.86
C ILE A 37 -6.83 -21.80 6.98
N HIS A 38 -7.95 -21.09 7.08
CA HIS A 38 -9.28 -21.69 7.03
C HIS A 38 -10.07 -21.06 5.90
N GLU A 39 -10.65 -21.88 5.04
CA GLU A 39 -11.47 -21.44 3.92
C GLU A 39 -12.93 -21.88 4.10
N LEU A 40 -13.86 -21.00 3.76
CA LEU A 40 -15.28 -21.34 3.73
C LEU A 40 -15.57 -22.15 2.47
N ARG A 41 -15.90 -23.44 2.62
CA ARG A 41 -16.20 -24.35 1.52
C ARG A 41 -17.60 -24.92 1.63
N LEU A 42 -18.26 -25.10 0.48
CA LEU A 42 -19.51 -25.84 0.40
C LEU A 42 -19.21 -27.34 0.52
N THR A 43 -19.87 -28.00 1.45
CA THR A 43 -19.79 -29.45 1.68
C THR A 43 -21.19 -30.07 1.58
N ASP A 44 -21.28 -31.40 1.59
CA ASP A 44 -22.56 -32.12 1.60
C ASP A 44 -23.44 -31.77 2.82
N ALA A 45 -22.83 -31.23 3.89
CA ALA A 45 -23.51 -30.77 5.10
C ALA A 45 -23.77 -29.24 5.12
N GLY A 46 -23.51 -28.53 4.01
CA GLY A 46 -23.61 -27.08 3.90
C GLY A 46 -22.26 -26.36 3.96
N MET A 47 -22.29 -25.04 4.17
CA MET A 47 -21.07 -24.21 4.25
C MET A 47 -20.30 -24.48 5.54
N LYS A 48 -19.00 -24.78 5.44
CA LYS A 48 -18.13 -25.07 6.58
C LYS A 48 -16.75 -24.45 6.39
N TRP A 49 -16.17 -23.94 7.48
CA TRP A 49 -14.76 -23.58 7.53
C TRP A 49 -13.90 -24.84 7.56
N VAL A 50 -13.03 -24.97 6.57
CA VAL A 50 -12.11 -26.10 6.41
C VAL A 50 -10.70 -25.59 6.58
N ASP A 51 -9.94 -26.24 7.46
CA ASP A 51 -8.50 -26.03 7.61
C ASP A 51 -7.78 -26.50 6.35
N THR A 52 -7.12 -25.59 5.64
CA THR A 52 -6.43 -25.85 4.38
C THR A 52 -4.93 -26.01 4.54
N GLY A 53 -4.40 -25.90 5.75
CA GLY A 53 -2.98 -26.06 6.04
C GLY A 53 -2.36 -24.90 6.82
N PRO A 54 -1.04 -24.99 7.07
CA PRO A 54 -0.29 -23.87 7.63
C PRO A 54 -0.32 -22.68 6.69
N GLN A 55 -0.41 -21.47 7.25
CA GLN A 55 -0.25 -20.23 6.50
C GLN A 55 1.18 -20.07 5.99
N TRP A 56 2.15 -20.52 6.77
CA TRP A 56 3.57 -20.37 6.50
C TRP A 56 4.22 -21.75 6.42
N ASP A 57 4.27 -22.31 5.20
CA ASP A 57 5.17 -23.42 4.89
C ASP A 57 6.49 -22.90 4.30
N ASP A 58 7.46 -23.79 4.09
CA ASP A 58 8.78 -23.43 3.57
C ASP A 58 8.70 -22.71 2.21
N ASN A 59 7.71 -23.04 1.39
CA ASN A 59 7.52 -22.42 0.09
C ASN A 59 6.94 -21.00 0.23
N GLN A 60 5.97 -20.78 1.12
CA GLN A 60 5.44 -19.44 1.42
C GLN A 60 6.52 -18.53 2.00
N LEU A 61 7.35 -19.05 2.91
CA LEU A 61 8.48 -18.29 3.45
C LEU A 61 9.51 -17.96 2.38
N LEU A 62 9.80 -18.89 1.46
CA LEU A 62 10.71 -18.63 0.33
C LEU A 62 10.14 -17.60 -0.64
N ILE A 63 8.83 -17.65 -0.92
CA ILE A 63 8.15 -16.63 -1.75
C ILE A 63 8.27 -15.25 -1.09
N GLN A 64 7.97 -15.16 0.21
CA GLN A 64 8.08 -13.89 0.94
C GLN A 64 9.51 -13.35 0.96
N ALA A 65 10.50 -14.21 1.23
CA ALA A 65 11.90 -13.81 1.23
C ALA A 65 12.39 -13.37 -0.16
N ARG A 66 11.92 -13.99 -1.24
CA ARG A 66 12.21 -13.54 -2.61
C ARG A 66 11.59 -12.18 -2.90
N ALA A 67 10.37 -11.93 -2.43
CA ALA A 67 9.74 -10.62 -2.55
C ALA A 67 10.59 -9.55 -1.82
N TYR A 68 10.98 -9.79 -0.57
CA TYR A 68 11.85 -8.88 0.17
C TYR A 68 13.22 -8.65 -0.50
N ALA A 69 13.88 -9.72 -0.96
CA ALA A 69 15.17 -9.58 -1.64
C ALA A 69 15.06 -8.76 -2.93
N ARG A 70 14.00 -8.97 -3.71
CA ARG A 70 13.69 -8.19 -4.91
C ARG A 70 13.44 -6.73 -4.55
N ASP A 71 12.58 -6.46 -3.58
CA ASP A 71 12.22 -5.08 -3.20
C ASP A 71 13.45 -4.32 -2.65
N ASN A 72 14.32 -5.00 -1.88
CA ASN A 72 15.60 -4.44 -1.43
C ASN A 72 16.55 -4.16 -2.60
N LEU A 73 16.60 -5.04 -3.60
CA LEU A 73 17.40 -4.82 -4.80
C LEU A 73 16.91 -3.61 -5.60
N VAL A 74 15.58 -3.49 -5.80
CA VAL A 74 14.97 -2.33 -6.46
C VAL A 74 15.32 -1.05 -5.70
N ALA A 75 15.13 -1.04 -4.38
CA ALA A 75 15.48 0.11 -3.55
C ALA A 75 16.97 0.48 -3.66
N ALA A 76 17.87 -0.50 -3.67
CA ALA A 76 19.31 -0.27 -3.84
C ALA A 76 19.68 0.27 -5.24
N MET A 77 18.93 -0.11 -6.28
CA MET A 77 19.13 0.37 -7.65
C MET A 77 18.65 1.81 -7.85
N VAL A 78 17.53 2.18 -7.23
CA VAL A 78 16.96 3.54 -7.31
C VAL A 78 17.78 4.54 -6.49
N GLY A 79 18.24 4.12 -5.30
CA GLY A 79 18.93 5.01 -4.36
C GLY A 79 17.98 5.93 -3.60
N GLU A 80 18.53 6.95 -2.95
CA GLU A 80 17.77 7.90 -2.14
C GLU A 80 17.10 8.95 -3.02
N VAL A 81 15.78 8.82 -3.20
CA VAL A 81 14.94 9.81 -3.87
C VAL A 81 14.08 10.50 -2.81
N SER A 82 14.19 11.82 -2.72
CA SER A 82 13.39 12.59 -1.77
C SER A 82 11.93 12.67 -2.22
N ALA A 83 11.00 12.52 -1.27
CA ALA A 83 9.60 12.80 -1.53
C ALA A 83 9.38 14.32 -1.61
N PRO A 84 8.38 14.80 -2.38
CA PRO A 84 7.92 16.18 -2.34
C PRO A 84 7.54 16.62 -0.91
N ALA A 85 7.60 17.93 -0.66
CA ALA A 85 7.20 18.47 0.64
C ALA A 85 5.73 18.11 0.95
N GLY A 86 5.48 17.67 2.20
CA GLY A 86 4.15 17.25 2.65
C GLY A 86 3.77 15.81 2.29
N ALA A 87 4.46 15.18 1.33
CA ALA A 87 4.24 13.79 0.98
C ALA A 87 4.98 12.83 1.92
N SER A 88 4.32 11.74 2.27
CA SER A 88 4.89 10.57 2.93
C SER A 88 5.02 9.45 1.90
N PRO A 89 6.25 9.02 1.54
CA PRO A 89 6.42 7.94 0.59
C PRO A 89 6.02 6.61 1.22
N ASP A 90 5.43 5.73 0.41
CA ASP A 90 5.43 4.31 0.73
C ASP A 90 6.89 3.83 0.83
N ARG A 91 7.11 2.86 1.72
CA ARG A 91 8.44 2.33 2.00
C ARG A 91 8.98 1.48 0.87
N LEU A 92 8.12 1.01 -0.03
CA LEU A 92 8.47 0.08 -1.09
C LEU A 92 8.41 0.75 -2.45
N TRP A 93 9.43 0.46 -3.26
CA TRP A 93 9.41 0.69 -4.69
C TRP A 93 8.77 -0.51 -5.38
N GLU A 94 7.88 -0.25 -6.32
CA GLU A 94 7.27 -1.21 -7.21
C GLU A 94 7.97 -1.24 -8.58
N GLU A 95 7.99 -2.42 -9.19
CA GLU A 95 8.55 -2.61 -10.52
C GLU A 95 7.64 -2.02 -11.60
N HIS A 96 8.20 -1.22 -12.49
CA HIS A 96 7.52 -0.74 -13.70
C HIS A 96 8.54 -0.47 -14.81
N ASP A 97 8.10 -0.58 -16.06
CA ASP A 97 8.90 -0.32 -17.26
C ASP A 97 8.41 1.01 -17.85
N PRO A 98 9.28 2.03 -18.04
CA PRO A 98 10.74 1.95 -18.07
C PRO A 98 11.48 2.10 -16.73
N GLN A 99 10.78 2.49 -15.66
CA GLN A 99 11.44 2.74 -14.38
C GLN A 99 10.55 2.37 -13.19
N PRO A 100 11.14 1.92 -12.06
CA PRO A 100 10.42 1.69 -10.82
C PRO A 100 9.67 2.93 -10.34
N TYR A 101 8.62 2.71 -9.56
CA TYR A 101 7.82 3.78 -8.96
C TYR A 101 7.49 3.47 -7.51
N ARG A 102 7.00 4.45 -6.76
CA ARG A 102 6.40 4.25 -5.43
C ARG A 102 5.17 5.12 -5.28
N LEU A 103 4.30 4.74 -4.36
CA LEU A 103 3.17 5.58 -3.96
C LEU A 103 3.63 6.66 -2.99
N LEU A 104 3.03 7.84 -3.12
CA LEU A 104 3.12 8.94 -2.18
C LEU A 104 1.74 9.15 -1.57
N PHE A 105 1.69 9.41 -0.27
CA PHE A 105 0.48 9.74 0.45
C PHE A 105 0.64 11.11 1.11
N GLY A 106 -0.33 12.00 0.93
CA GLY A 106 -0.35 13.27 1.67
C GLY A 106 -1.12 13.17 2.98
N ALA A 107 -1.40 14.33 3.56
CA ALA A 107 -2.04 14.40 4.88
C ALA A 107 -3.50 13.91 4.86
N HIS A 108 -3.87 13.09 5.85
CA HIS A 108 -5.26 12.72 6.09
C HIS A 108 -6.01 13.89 6.72
N ARG A 109 -7.07 14.36 6.07
CA ARG A 109 -7.94 15.44 6.56
C ARG A 109 -9.33 14.86 6.80
N MET A 110 -10.04 15.32 7.83
CA MET A 110 -11.34 14.73 8.20
C MET A 110 -12.38 15.80 8.51
N VAL A 111 -13.58 15.65 7.93
CA VAL A 111 -14.78 16.37 8.37
C VAL A 111 -15.63 15.40 9.17
N THR A 112 -15.89 15.74 10.43
CA THR A 112 -16.74 14.93 11.30
C THR A 112 -18.20 15.32 11.11
N ALA A 113 -19.04 14.35 10.74
CA ALA A 113 -20.49 14.52 10.76
C ALA A 113 -21.14 13.57 11.76
N PRO A 114 -22.32 13.91 12.31
CA PRO A 114 -23.04 12.99 13.17
C PRO A 114 -23.48 11.76 12.35
N PRO A 115 -23.42 10.57 12.95
CA PRO A 115 -23.78 9.34 12.26
C PRO A 115 -25.27 9.37 11.87
N PRO A 116 -25.66 8.75 10.74
CA PRO A 116 -27.06 8.55 10.41
C PRO A 116 -27.79 7.84 11.57
N ARG A 117 -29.02 8.25 11.89
CA ARG A 117 -29.79 7.61 12.96
C ARG A 117 -29.93 6.11 12.70
N GLY A 118 -29.44 5.31 13.64
CA GLY A 118 -29.49 3.85 13.57
C GLY A 118 -28.37 3.20 12.74
N SER A 119 -27.41 3.99 12.23
CA SER A 119 -26.19 3.45 11.61
C SER A 119 -25.07 3.23 12.64
N ARG A 120 -24.17 2.30 12.33
CA ARG A 120 -22.88 2.12 13.01
C ARG A 120 -21.75 2.93 12.36
N ASP A 121 -22.01 3.52 11.20
CA ASP A 121 -21.03 4.33 10.47
C ASP A 121 -20.75 5.62 11.22
N SER A 122 -19.55 6.18 11.05
CA SER A 122 -19.16 7.43 11.69
C SER A 122 -19.88 8.64 11.09
N GLY A 123 -20.27 8.57 9.82
CA GLY A 123 -20.81 9.71 9.06
C GLY A 123 -19.73 10.73 8.67
N SER A 124 -18.45 10.42 8.91
CA SER A 124 -17.32 11.33 8.62
C SER A 124 -16.79 11.11 7.20
N ALA A 125 -16.28 12.19 6.60
CA ALA A 125 -15.51 12.11 5.36
C ALA A 125 -14.02 12.26 5.67
N VAL A 126 -13.21 11.40 5.07
CA VAL A 126 -11.75 11.52 5.07
C VAL A 126 -11.30 11.92 3.67
N ILE A 127 -10.50 12.97 3.59
CA ILE A 127 -9.86 13.45 2.37
C ILE A 127 -8.41 12.99 2.44
N THR A 128 -7.99 12.26 1.41
CA THR A 128 -6.60 11.82 1.23
C THR A 128 -6.10 12.27 -0.13
N THR A 129 -4.80 12.47 -0.23
CA THR A 129 -4.10 12.76 -1.48
C THR A 129 -3.10 11.66 -1.75
N ASP A 130 -3.00 11.25 -3.00
CA ASP A 130 -2.06 10.22 -3.43
C ASP A 130 -1.46 10.57 -4.79
N ALA A 131 -0.25 10.07 -5.03
CA ALA A 131 0.45 10.23 -6.31
C ALA A 131 1.45 9.10 -6.52
N VAL A 132 1.93 8.97 -7.75
CA VAL A 132 3.04 8.09 -8.11
C VAL A 132 4.31 8.91 -8.29
N GLN A 133 5.40 8.48 -7.66
CA GLN A 133 6.75 9.02 -7.89
C GLN A 133 7.62 7.97 -8.57
N PHE A 134 8.31 8.35 -9.64
CA PHE A 134 9.27 7.52 -10.34
C PHE A 134 10.67 7.57 -9.72
N ALA A 135 11.51 6.60 -10.10
CA ALA A 135 12.90 6.48 -9.64
C ALA A 135 13.77 7.71 -9.97
N ASP A 136 13.45 8.46 -11.03
CA ASP A 136 14.09 9.73 -11.36
C ASP A 136 13.62 10.91 -10.48
N GLY A 137 12.66 10.68 -9.59
CA GLY A 137 12.08 11.67 -8.67
C GLY A 137 10.88 12.42 -9.22
N SER A 138 10.56 12.28 -10.51
CA SER A 138 9.39 12.90 -11.11
C SER A 138 8.08 12.30 -10.59
N ILE A 139 7.03 13.13 -10.60
CA ILE A 139 5.66 12.70 -10.27
C ILE A 139 4.93 12.40 -11.57
N ASP A 140 4.27 11.25 -11.64
CA ASP A 140 3.44 10.89 -12.80
C ASP A 140 2.32 11.92 -12.99
N ASP A 141 2.08 12.38 -14.21
CA ASP A 141 0.96 13.26 -14.53
C ASP A 141 -0.28 12.50 -15.05
N GLY A 142 -0.25 11.17 -14.94
CA GLY A 142 -1.29 10.23 -15.35
C GLY A 142 -1.16 9.75 -16.79
N ARG A 143 -0.01 9.95 -17.41
CA ARG A 143 0.29 9.40 -18.75
C ARG A 143 0.69 7.94 -18.70
N ASP A 144 1.35 7.53 -17.61
CA ASP A 144 1.93 6.19 -17.49
C ASP A 144 1.14 5.29 -16.53
N LEU A 145 0.86 5.76 -15.30
CA LEU A 145 0.17 4.99 -14.25
C LEU A 145 -1.08 5.70 -13.73
N VAL A 146 -0.94 6.75 -12.91
CA VAL A 146 -2.03 7.48 -12.29
C VAL A 146 -1.61 8.91 -11.95
N ALA A 147 -2.42 9.89 -12.35
CA ALA A 147 -2.21 11.28 -11.98
C ALA A 147 -2.45 11.47 -10.47
N PRO A 148 -1.77 12.45 -9.83
CA PRO A 148 -2.07 12.86 -8.47
C PRO A 148 -3.56 13.06 -8.27
N SER A 149 -4.08 12.47 -7.20
CA SER A 149 -5.50 12.35 -6.99
C SER A 149 -5.90 12.77 -5.57
N ILE A 150 -7.11 13.33 -5.47
CA ILE A 150 -7.77 13.60 -4.19
C ILE A 150 -8.90 12.59 -4.05
N THR A 151 -8.81 11.74 -3.04
CA THR A 151 -9.85 10.76 -2.72
C THR A 151 -10.66 11.24 -1.53
N VAL A 152 -11.99 11.19 -1.66
CA VAL A 152 -12.93 11.43 -0.56
C VAL A 152 -13.53 10.09 -0.14
N LEU A 153 -13.07 9.57 0.98
CA LEU A 153 -13.54 8.33 1.59
C LEU A 153 -14.67 8.63 2.58
N ASN A 154 -15.71 7.82 2.54
CA ASN A 154 -16.80 7.84 3.50
C ASN A 154 -17.22 6.40 3.78
N ASP A 155 -17.42 6.06 5.05
CA ASP A 155 -17.85 4.74 5.50
C ASP A 155 -19.34 4.46 5.23
N CYS A 156 -20.14 5.49 4.93
CA CYS A 156 -21.56 5.38 4.60
C CYS A 156 -21.76 5.05 3.11
N THR A 157 -21.65 3.77 2.73
CA THR A 157 -21.72 3.32 1.32
C THR A 157 -23.09 3.52 0.66
N ASP A 158 -24.18 3.48 1.43
CA ASP A 158 -25.53 3.36 0.86
C ASP A 158 -26.27 4.69 0.72
N THR A 159 -25.84 5.73 1.44
CA THR A 159 -26.58 7.01 1.49
C THR A 159 -25.72 8.25 1.23
N GLY A 160 -24.42 8.06 0.97
CA GLY A 160 -23.46 9.16 0.88
C GLY A 160 -23.26 9.87 2.22
N ILE A 161 -22.67 11.07 2.18
CA ILE A 161 -22.45 11.89 3.39
C ILE A 161 -23.55 12.94 3.53
N ARG A 162 -24.02 13.17 4.76
CA ARG A 162 -24.96 14.25 5.09
C ARG A 162 -24.26 15.31 5.92
N LEU A 163 -24.04 16.48 5.32
CA LEU A 163 -23.36 17.60 5.95
C LEU A 163 -24.33 18.75 6.22
N SER A 164 -24.15 19.42 7.35
CA SER A 164 -24.71 20.77 7.55
C SER A 164 -24.03 21.77 6.60
N SER A 165 -24.60 22.96 6.46
CA SER A 165 -23.98 24.01 5.65
C SER A 165 -22.57 24.38 6.11
N ASP A 166 -22.29 24.32 7.42
CA ASP A 166 -20.98 24.67 7.95
C ASP A 166 -19.96 23.56 7.67
N GLN A 167 -20.34 22.30 7.87
CA GLN A 167 -19.50 21.15 7.52
C GLN A 167 -19.26 21.03 6.01
N ALA A 168 -20.22 21.44 5.18
CA ALA A 168 -20.03 21.48 3.73
C ALA A 168 -18.98 22.54 3.32
N ARG A 169 -18.93 23.70 4.01
CA ARG A 169 -17.87 24.69 3.80
C ARG A 169 -16.53 24.21 4.33
N GLU A 170 -16.53 23.52 5.46
CA GLU A 170 -15.33 22.87 6.01
C GLU A 170 -14.76 21.85 5.02
N LEU A 171 -15.60 20.97 4.47
CA LEU A 171 -15.18 20.02 3.43
C LEU A 171 -14.61 20.73 2.21
N ALA A 172 -15.26 21.80 1.75
CA ALA A 172 -14.76 22.58 0.61
C ALA A 172 -13.38 23.19 0.90
N ALA A 173 -13.15 23.70 2.12
CA ALA A 173 -11.85 24.23 2.51
C ALA A 173 -10.76 23.15 2.51
N LEU A 174 -11.05 21.97 3.08
CA LEU A 174 -10.10 20.85 3.10
C LEU A 174 -9.77 20.31 1.70
N LEU A 175 -10.75 20.34 0.77
CA LEU A 175 -10.51 19.98 -0.62
C LEU A 175 -9.60 20.99 -1.33
N LEU A 176 -9.73 22.28 -1.04
CA LEU A 176 -8.83 23.30 -1.56
C LEU A 176 -7.41 23.12 -1.00
N GLU A 177 -7.27 22.88 0.29
CA GLU A 177 -5.96 22.60 0.91
C GLU A 177 -5.31 21.32 0.35
N ALA A 178 -6.10 20.30 0.01
CA ALA A 178 -5.62 19.08 -0.63
C ALA A 178 -5.18 19.33 -2.09
N ALA A 179 -5.90 20.19 -2.81
CA ALA A 179 -5.51 20.61 -4.16
C ALA A 179 -4.20 21.41 -4.14
N ASP A 180 -4.08 22.38 -3.23
CA ASP A 180 -2.84 23.17 -3.07
C ASP A 180 -1.63 22.28 -2.72
N GLU A 181 -1.83 21.22 -1.94
CA GLU A 181 -0.79 20.22 -1.63
C GLU A 181 -0.32 19.48 -2.89
N ILE A 182 -1.25 18.94 -3.69
CA ILE A 182 -0.93 18.23 -4.92
C ILE A 182 -0.27 19.15 -5.96
N ASP A 183 -0.76 20.38 -6.10
CA ASP A 183 -0.18 21.37 -7.00
C ASP A 183 1.29 21.67 -6.64
N GLY A 184 1.63 21.60 -5.35
CA GLY A 184 3.01 21.71 -4.85
C GLY A 184 3.90 20.50 -5.16
N TRP A 185 3.33 19.33 -5.48
CA TRP A 185 4.11 18.14 -5.86
C TRP A 185 4.61 18.20 -7.31
N GLY A 186 3.81 18.76 -8.22
CA GLY A 186 4.16 18.89 -9.64
C GLY A 186 5.17 20.01 -9.96
N SER A 187 5.51 20.87 -8.99
CA SER A 187 6.37 22.04 -9.20
C SER A 187 7.86 21.84 -8.91
N HIS A 188 8.32 20.60 -8.65
CA HIS A 188 9.75 20.36 -8.45
C HIS A 188 10.46 20.14 -9.78
N ASP A 189 11.18 21.18 -10.22
CA ASP A 189 12.12 21.14 -11.33
C ASP A 189 13.14 20.00 -11.13
N ALA A 190 13.25 19.15 -12.15
CA ALA A 190 14.33 18.17 -12.27
C ALA A 190 15.69 18.88 -12.19
N HIS A 191 16.48 18.55 -11.18
CA HIS A 191 17.89 18.94 -11.06
C HIS A 191 18.80 17.92 -11.73
#